data_AF-A0AA37RT69-F1
#
_entry.id   AF-A0AA37RT69-F1
#
_cell.length_a   1.000
_cell.length_b   1.000
_cell.length_c   1.000
_cell.angle_alpha   90.00
_cell.angle_beta   90.00
_cell.angle_gamma   90.00
#
_symmetry.space_group_name_H-M   'P 1'
#
loop_
_entity.id
_entity.type
_entity.pdbx_description
1 polymer ?
#
loop_
_entity_poly.entity_id
_entity_poly.type
_entity_poly.pdbx_seq_one_letter_code
_entity_poly.pdbx_strand_id
1 'polypeptide(L)'
;MKNHPWLVGLILSLLLLAQPASSESHEHHSQRMGMHGMLLFSDGQQLLASHLPMFHKPHDMQLVLRLSLQNSTLQQALITEIAADAGIWTLAPEVFDLTALGQGDSFHGDLYQGHFERGGKKRHTQQQVTVERVILRNVLSEESVEAGEFRLLNHGPVSYYALFIQGRPGTDRVLKVQHQGQLPKHFRAAIDSTDAQLAELLGLSDGQLTTHYLETGDLQ
;
A
#
# COMPACT_ATOMS: atom_id res chain seq x y z
N MET A 1 47.51 -80.48 -11.19
CA MET A 1 46.79 -80.19 -12.45
C MET A 1 46.04 -78.88 -12.26
N LYS A 2 46.14 -78.02 -13.29
CA LYS A 2 45.64 -76.64 -13.36
C LYS A 2 44.14 -76.54 -13.03
N ASN A 3 43.71 -75.44 -12.38
CA ASN A 3 42.60 -74.56 -12.81
C ASN A 3 42.46 -73.32 -11.87
N HIS A 4 42.35 -72.15 -12.50
CA HIS A 4 42.21 -70.75 -12.02
C HIS A 4 40.81 -70.45 -11.39
N PRO A 5 40.33 -69.19 -11.10
CA PRO A 5 40.94 -67.83 -11.15
C PRO A 5 40.57 -66.82 -10.01
N TRP A 6 41.43 -65.79 -9.86
CA TRP A 6 41.19 -64.33 -9.79
C TRP A 6 40.09 -63.74 -8.86
N LEU A 7 40.52 -63.02 -7.81
CA LEU A 7 39.73 -61.97 -7.15
C LEU A 7 40.10 -60.60 -7.76
N VAL A 8 39.14 -59.94 -8.41
CA VAL A 8 39.23 -58.53 -8.82
C VAL A 8 38.74 -57.68 -7.65
N GLY A 9 39.63 -56.87 -7.07
CA GLY A 9 39.27 -55.85 -6.08
C GLY A 9 38.77 -54.58 -6.77
N LEU A 10 37.52 -54.20 -6.50
CA LEU A 10 36.95 -52.93 -6.91
C LEU A 10 37.21 -51.88 -5.81
N ILE A 11 38.15 -50.94 -6.04
CA ILE A 11 38.30 -49.76 -5.19
C ILE A 11 37.40 -48.66 -5.75
N LEU A 12 36.32 -48.36 -5.05
CA LEU A 12 35.42 -47.25 -5.35
C LEU A 12 35.97 -45.98 -4.69
N SER A 13 36.71 -45.17 -5.43
CA SER A 13 37.15 -43.85 -4.97
C SER A 13 35.98 -42.88 -4.96
N LEU A 14 35.46 -42.53 -3.77
CA LEU A 14 34.57 -41.39 -3.60
C LEU A 14 35.39 -40.09 -3.69
N LEU A 15 35.30 -39.41 -4.83
CA LEU A 15 35.68 -38.00 -4.94
C LEU A 15 34.55 -37.16 -4.34
N LEU A 16 34.76 -36.66 -3.12
CA LEU A 16 33.91 -35.66 -2.49
C LEU A 16 34.18 -34.31 -3.16
N LEU A 17 33.33 -33.93 -4.13
CA LEU A 17 33.33 -32.58 -4.68
C LEU A 17 32.75 -31.63 -3.62
N ALA A 18 33.61 -30.89 -2.95
CA ALA A 18 33.20 -29.73 -2.16
C ALA A 18 32.60 -28.69 -3.10
N GLN A 19 31.27 -28.56 -3.10
CA GLN A 19 30.58 -27.50 -3.80
C GLN A 19 30.77 -26.20 -2.99
N PRO A 20 31.24 -25.10 -3.60
CA PRO A 20 31.19 -23.81 -2.93
C PRO A 20 29.72 -23.46 -2.71
N ALA A 21 29.34 -23.24 -1.46
CA ALA A 21 28.07 -22.61 -1.13
C ALA A 21 28.11 -21.19 -1.72
N SER A 22 27.45 -20.99 -2.85
CA SER A 22 27.11 -19.66 -3.34
C SER A 22 26.15 -19.03 -2.33
N SER A 23 26.72 -18.27 -1.41
CA SER A 23 25.98 -17.29 -0.62
C SER A 23 25.49 -16.23 -1.60
N GLU A 24 24.30 -16.40 -2.14
CA GLU A 24 23.54 -15.29 -2.70
C GLU A 24 23.21 -14.35 -1.53
N SER A 25 24.12 -13.41 -1.26
CA SER A 25 23.78 -12.24 -0.49
C SER A 25 22.75 -11.48 -1.30
N HIS A 26 21.47 -11.64 -0.95
CA HIS A 26 20.43 -10.70 -1.35
C HIS A 26 20.78 -9.35 -0.73
N GLU A 27 21.65 -8.59 -1.39
CA GLU A 27 21.78 -7.16 -1.21
C GLU A 27 20.40 -6.57 -1.53
N HIS A 28 19.56 -6.41 -0.50
CA HIS A 28 18.43 -5.50 -0.54
C HIS A 28 19.01 -4.07 -0.63
N HIS A 29 19.56 -3.71 -1.80
CA HIS A 29 19.84 -2.32 -2.11
C HIS A 29 18.54 -1.56 -1.89
N SER A 30 18.59 -0.56 -1.01
CA SER A 30 17.41 0.17 -0.58
C SER A 30 16.78 0.89 -1.78
N GLN A 31 15.72 0.33 -2.35
CA GLN A 31 15.27 0.75 -3.69
C GLN A 31 14.47 2.05 -3.66
N ARG A 32 13.85 2.36 -2.52
CA ARG A 32 12.93 3.48 -2.33
C ARG A 32 13.11 4.15 -0.97
N MET A 33 14.35 4.47 -0.61
CA MET A 33 14.62 5.28 0.60
C MET A 33 14.14 6.71 0.40
N GLY A 34 13.29 7.20 1.31
CA GLY A 34 12.79 8.57 1.26
C GLY A 34 11.79 8.86 2.38
N MET A 35 11.33 10.09 2.42
CA MET A 35 10.15 10.48 3.22
C MET A 35 8.91 10.21 2.37
N HIS A 36 8.06 9.29 2.81
CA HIS A 36 6.90 8.82 2.03
C HIS A 36 5.61 9.33 2.65
N GLY A 37 5.18 10.52 2.24
CA GLY A 37 3.94 11.13 2.71
C GLY A 37 2.72 10.24 2.44
N MET A 38 1.76 10.21 3.37
CA MET A 38 0.56 9.39 3.23
C MET A 38 -0.71 10.19 3.52
N LEU A 39 -1.74 9.98 2.71
CA LEU A 39 -3.12 10.28 3.05
C LEU A 39 -3.56 9.37 4.19
N LEU A 40 -4.20 9.91 5.22
CA LEU A 40 -4.74 9.17 6.34
C LEU A 40 -6.27 9.26 6.37
N PHE A 41 -6.93 8.10 6.49
CA PHE A 41 -8.38 7.97 6.52
C PHE A 41 -8.81 6.82 7.45
N SER A 42 -10.12 6.64 7.66
CA SER A 42 -10.64 5.67 8.63
C SER A 42 -11.95 5.05 8.18
N ASP A 43 -12.08 3.74 8.42
CA ASP A 43 -13.33 3.00 8.23
C ASP A 43 -14.31 3.12 9.42
N GLY A 44 -14.00 4.01 10.36
CA GLY A 44 -14.74 4.21 11.61
C GLY A 44 -14.22 3.34 12.77
N GLN A 45 -13.32 2.40 12.50
CA GLN A 45 -12.73 1.53 13.53
C GLN A 45 -11.20 1.53 13.50
N GLN A 46 -10.60 1.67 12.32
CA GLN A 46 -9.17 1.51 12.11
C GLN A 46 -8.66 2.61 11.20
N LEU A 47 -7.37 2.94 11.35
CA LEU A 47 -6.69 3.87 10.45
C LEU A 47 -6.21 3.13 9.21
N LEU A 48 -6.43 3.77 8.06
CA LEU A 48 -5.84 3.39 6.79
C LEU A 48 -4.96 4.53 6.30
N ALA A 49 -3.89 4.19 5.61
CA ALA A 49 -3.03 5.15 4.95
C ALA A 49 -2.79 4.78 3.49
N SER A 50 -2.89 5.75 2.59
CA SER A 50 -2.48 5.63 1.19
C SER A 50 -1.23 6.46 0.98
N HIS A 51 -0.14 5.84 0.53
CA HIS A 51 1.04 6.58 0.09
C HIS A 51 0.67 7.51 -1.07
N LEU A 52 1.18 8.74 -1.04
CA LEU A 52 1.02 9.75 -2.09
C LEU A 52 2.10 9.53 -3.15
N PRO A 53 1.83 8.78 -4.24
CA PRO A 53 2.88 8.32 -5.13
C PRO A 53 3.28 9.38 -6.17
N MET A 54 4.43 9.16 -6.82
CA MET A 54 4.88 9.88 -8.03
C MET A 54 5.47 8.87 -9.03
N PHE A 55 5.55 9.17 -10.32
CA PHE A 55 6.11 8.23 -11.32
C PHE A 55 7.65 8.09 -11.28
N HIS A 56 8.33 8.66 -10.29
CA HIS A 56 9.77 8.53 -10.13
C HIS A 56 10.15 7.97 -8.75
N LYS A 57 11.29 7.28 -8.70
CA LYS A 57 11.89 6.88 -7.42
C LYS A 57 12.19 8.12 -6.56
N PRO A 58 12.06 8.02 -5.23
CA PRO A 58 11.72 6.83 -4.47
C PRO A 58 10.19 6.59 -4.30
N HIS A 59 9.33 7.34 -5.00
CA HIS A 59 7.88 7.41 -4.77
C HIS A 59 7.03 6.60 -5.78
N ASP A 60 7.67 5.82 -6.66
CA ASP A 60 7.09 5.01 -7.74
C ASP A 60 6.36 3.76 -7.25
N MET A 61 5.60 3.87 -6.17
CA MET A 61 4.83 2.76 -5.61
C MET A 61 3.51 3.24 -5.02
N GLN A 62 2.39 2.68 -5.51
CA GLN A 62 1.13 2.76 -4.82
C GLN A 62 1.13 1.77 -3.65
N LEU A 63 0.89 2.27 -2.44
CA LEU A 63 0.85 1.48 -1.22
C LEU A 63 -0.35 1.91 -0.38
N VAL A 64 -1.17 0.95 0.04
CA VAL A 64 -2.25 1.19 1.02
C VAL A 64 -2.04 0.26 2.21
N LEU A 65 -2.08 0.85 3.39
CA LEU A 65 -1.79 0.20 4.67
C LEU A 65 -2.96 0.33 5.62
N ARG A 66 -3.09 -0.65 6.50
CA ARG A 66 -3.80 -0.51 7.77
C ARG A 66 -2.77 -0.21 8.85
N LEU A 67 -3.05 0.80 9.66
CA LEU A 67 -2.13 1.30 10.68
C LEU A 67 -2.77 1.27 12.06
N SER A 68 -1.92 1.23 13.07
CA SER A 68 -2.25 1.59 14.45
C SER A 68 -1.27 2.64 14.97
N LEU A 69 -1.73 3.46 15.92
CA LEU A 69 -0.85 4.32 16.71
C LEU A 69 -0.62 3.66 18.07
N GLN A 70 0.61 3.78 18.60
CA GLN A 70 0.91 3.33 19.96
C GLN A 70 0.01 4.02 21.00
N ASN A 71 -0.34 5.28 20.79
CA ASN A 71 -1.28 6.03 21.61
C ASN A 71 -2.72 5.76 21.15
N SER A 72 -3.38 4.77 21.79
CA SER A 72 -4.75 4.37 21.46
C SER A 72 -5.79 5.47 21.69
N THR A 73 -5.62 6.32 22.71
CA THR A 73 -6.49 7.47 22.95
C THR A 73 -6.43 8.47 21.80
N LEU A 74 -5.22 8.77 21.31
CA LEU A 74 -5.04 9.62 20.14
C LEU A 74 -5.62 8.97 18.89
N GLN A 75 -5.40 7.68 18.67
CA GLN A 75 -5.99 6.97 17.53
C GLN A 75 -7.52 7.11 17.52
N GLN A 76 -8.18 6.91 18.67
CA GLN A 76 -9.64 7.01 18.74
C GLN A 76 -10.13 8.45 18.50
N ALA A 77 -9.41 9.45 19.01
CA ALA A 77 -9.70 10.85 18.71
C ALA A 77 -9.56 11.14 17.21
N LEU A 78 -8.48 10.67 16.58
CA LEU A 78 -8.22 10.86 15.16
C LEU A 78 -9.26 10.18 14.27
N ILE A 79 -9.66 8.94 14.60
CA ILE A 79 -10.76 8.25 13.92
C ILE A 79 -12.05 9.08 14.00
N THR A 80 -12.35 9.65 15.16
CA THR A 80 -13.54 10.49 15.36
C THR A 80 -13.46 11.78 14.54
N GLU A 81 -12.30 12.44 14.51
CA GLU A 81 -12.08 13.67 13.73
C GLU A 81 -12.15 13.43 12.22
N ILE A 82 -11.57 12.32 11.73
CA ILE A 82 -11.67 11.90 10.32
C ILE A 82 -13.13 11.58 9.95
N ALA A 83 -13.86 10.89 10.83
CA ALA A 83 -15.26 10.54 10.59
C ALA A 83 -16.18 11.78 10.52
N ALA A 84 -15.82 12.87 11.21
CA ALA A 84 -16.51 14.15 11.15
C ALA A 84 -16.26 14.94 9.84
N ASP A 85 -15.44 14.40 8.92
CA ASP A 85 -15.17 14.93 7.58
C ASP A 85 -14.62 16.37 7.56
N ALA A 86 -13.75 16.69 8.53
CA ALA A 86 -13.12 18.01 8.67
C ALA A 86 -11.98 18.28 7.64
N GLY A 87 -12.07 17.66 6.46
CA GLY A 87 -11.03 17.63 5.42
C GLY A 87 -10.08 16.43 5.54
N ILE A 88 -9.04 16.43 4.71
CA ILE A 88 -8.05 15.34 4.68
C ILE A 88 -7.08 15.41 5.86
N TRP A 89 -6.56 14.26 6.26
CA TRP A 89 -5.41 14.16 7.15
C TRP A 89 -4.23 13.56 6.40
N THR A 90 -3.02 13.99 6.75
CA THR A 90 -1.80 13.39 6.20
C THR A 90 -0.82 13.02 7.31
N LEU A 91 -0.02 12.00 7.02
CA LEU A 91 1.07 11.48 7.83
C LEU A 91 2.38 11.77 7.11
N ALA A 92 3.27 12.50 7.77
CA ALA A 92 4.64 12.73 7.33
C ALA A 92 5.58 11.86 8.19
N PRO A 93 5.98 10.68 7.70
CA PRO A 93 6.82 9.78 8.48
C PRO A 93 8.29 10.22 8.48
N GLU A 94 9.09 9.59 9.33
CA GLU A 94 10.54 9.57 9.17
C GLU A 94 10.95 8.84 7.87
N VAL A 95 12.24 8.92 7.53
CA VAL A 95 12.77 8.31 6.30
C VAL A 95 12.84 6.79 6.44
N PHE A 96 12.31 6.04 5.47
CA PHE A 96 12.39 4.58 5.41
C PHE A 96 12.39 4.07 3.95
N ASP A 97 12.65 2.76 3.75
CA ASP A 97 12.53 2.12 2.44
C ASP A 97 11.09 1.65 2.21
N LEU A 98 10.37 2.28 1.29
CA LEU A 98 9.00 1.92 0.95
C LEU A 98 8.86 0.46 0.46
N THR A 99 9.94 -0.09 -0.12
CA THR A 99 10.00 -1.47 -0.60
C THR A 99 10.03 -2.47 0.55
N ALA A 100 10.69 -2.11 1.66
CA ALA A 100 10.86 -3.00 2.81
C ALA A 100 9.66 -2.99 3.77
N LEU A 101 8.86 -1.91 3.78
CA LEU A 101 7.79 -1.71 4.75
C LEU A 101 6.75 -2.85 4.72
N GLY A 102 6.66 -3.64 5.78
CA GLY A 102 5.80 -4.81 5.92
C GLY A 102 4.92 -4.79 7.17
N GLN A 103 4.11 -5.84 7.34
CA GLN A 103 3.31 -6.01 8.56
C GLN A 103 4.22 -6.20 9.78
N GLY A 104 3.91 -5.49 10.86
CA GLY A 104 4.67 -5.51 12.11
C GLY A 104 5.77 -4.44 12.17
N ASP A 105 6.11 -3.81 11.05
CA ASP A 105 7.05 -2.69 11.05
C ASP A 105 6.45 -1.48 11.75
N SER A 106 7.32 -0.74 12.44
CA SER A 106 6.97 0.50 13.12
C SER A 106 7.91 1.62 12.72
N PHE A 107 7.39 2.84 12.66
CA PHE A 107 8.12 4.06 12.36
C PHE A 107 7.50 5.24 13.11
N HIS A 108 8.24 6.34 13.23
CA HIS A 108 7.73 7.59 13.77
C HIS A 108 7.19 8.48 12.66
N GLY A 109 6.19 9.29 12.96
CA GLY A 109 5.69 10.30 12.03
C GLY A 109 4.90 11.42 12.69
N ASP A 110 4.77 12.50 11.94
CA ASP A 110 4.00 13.67 12.30
C ASP A 110 2.63 13.63 11.61
N LEU A 111 1.56 13.95 12.34
CA LEU A 111 0.19 13.98 11.84
C LEU A 111 -0.24 15.42 11.58
N TYR A 112 -0.81 15.63 10.40
CA TYR A 112 -1.25 16.92 9.90
C TYR A 112 -2.74 16.90 9.58
N GLN A 113 -3.44 17.94 10.01
CA GLN A 113 -4.77 18.24 9.49
C GLN A 113 -4.61 19.08 8.21
N GLY A 114 -5.05 18.53 7.08
CA GLY A 114 -4.72 19.00 5.73
C GLY A 114 -3.48 18.31 5.17
N HIS A 115 -3.04 18.78 4.00
CA HIS A 115 -1.87 18.24 3.30
C HIS A 115 -0.55 18.77 3.89
N PHE A 116 0.36 17.91 4.33
CA PHE A 116 1.59 18.33 5.02
C PHE A 116 2.47 19.28 4.18
N GLU A 117 2.51 19.10 2.85
CA GLU A 117 3.27 19.98 1.94
C GLU A 117 2.50 21.21 1.45
N ARG A 118 1.16 21.25 1.60
CA ARG A 118 0.31 22.33 1.10
C ARG A 118 -0.35 23.11 2.24
N GLY A 119 0.44 23.42 3.27
CA GLY A 119 0.01 24.28 4.38
C GLY A 119 -0.87 23.62 5.43
N GLY A 120 -0.93 22.28 5.47
CA GLY A 120 -1.58 21.53 6.53
C GLY A 120 -1.03 21.89 7.91
N LYS A 121 -1.89 21.88 8.93
CA LYS A 121 -1.51 22.19 10.30
C LYS A 121 -0.97 20.93 10.97
N LYS A 122 0.29 20.93 11.38
CA LYS A 122 0.85 19.88 12.24
C LYS A 122 0.10 19.86 13.57
N ARG A 123 -0.46 18.70 13.94
CA ARG A 123 -1.26 18.51 15.16
C ARG A 123 -0.55 17.64 16.19
N HIS A 124 0.12 16.59 15.73
CA HIS A 124 0.84 15.64 16.58
C HIS A 124 2.19 15.31 15.97
N THR A 125 3.22 15.19 16.80
CA THR A 125 4.61 14.98 16.38
C THR A 125 5.12 13.65 16.86
N GLN A 126 6.01 12.99 16.11
CA GLN A 126 6.76 11.82 16.57
C GLN A 126 5.86 10.70 17.12
N GLN A 127 4.71 10.48 16.49
CA GLN A 127 3.82 9.39 16.86
C GLN A 127 4.41 8.07 16.36
N GLN A 128 4.51 7.07 17.23
CA GLN A 128 4.87 5.73 16.82
C GLN A 128 3.67 5.07 16.12
N VAL A 129 3.87 4.75 14.84
CA VAL A 129 2.91 4.10 13.95
C VAL A 129 3.35 2.66 13.72
N THR A 130 2.42 1.72 13.71
CA THR A 130 2.69 0.30 13.36
C THR A 130 1.84 -0.11 12.17
N VAL A 131 2.46 -0.84 11.24
CA VAL A 131 1.77 -1.41 10.08
C VAL A 131 1.08 -2.71 10.49
N GLU A 132 -0.23 -2.66 10.63
CA GLU A 132 -1.04 -3.84 10.96
C GLU A 132 -1.24 -4.75 9.75
N ARG A 133 -1.30 -4.17 8.55
CA ARG A 133 -1.47 -4.91 7.29
C ARG A 133 -1.08 -4.08 6.08
N VAL A 134 -0.48 -4.72 5.08
CA VAL A 134 -0.38 -4.20 3.71
C VAL A 134 -1.60 -4.63 2.92
N ILE A 135 -2.43 -3.67 2.46
CA ILE A 135 -3.68 -3.93 1.73
C ILE A 135 -3.43 -3.95 0.23
N LEU A 136 -2.69 -2.96 -0.27
CA LEU A 136 -2.36 -2.82 -1.68
C LEU A 136 -0.87 -2.47 -1.82
N ARG A 137 -0.18 -3.11 -2.76
CA ARG A 137 1.18 -2.74 -3.17
C ARG A 137 1.28 -2.87 -4.69
N ASN A 138 1.78 -1.83 -5.35
CA ASN A 138 1.98 -1.82 -6.79
C ASN A 138 3.10 -0.85 -7.16
N VAL A 139 4.07 -1.31 -7.93
CA VAL A 139 5.08 -0.41 -8.53
C VAL A 139 4.43 0.28 -9.72
N LEU A 140 4.62 1.59 -9.84
CA LEU A 140 3.98 2.34 -10.91
C LEU A 140 4.63 2.05 -12.27
N SER A 141 3.79 1.97 -13.30
CA SER A 141 4.19 1.90 -14.70
C SER A 141 3.85 3.23 -15.37
N GLU A 142 4.67 3.67 -16.33
CA GLU A 142 4.40 4.88 -17.11
C GLU A 142 3.52 4.62 -18.36
N GLU A 143 3.11 3.38 -18.60
CA GLU A 143 2.24 3.00 -19.73
C GLU A 143 0.91 3.77 -19.71
N SER A 144 0.35 4.11 -20.86
CA SER A 144 -0.93 4.81 -20.92
C SER A 144 -2.10 3.83 -20.78
N VAL A 145 -3.09 4.17 -19.95
CA VAL A 145 -4.30 3.36 -19.74
C VAL A 145 -5.55 4.23 -19.85
N GLU A 146 -6.60 3.73 -20.52
CA GLU A 146 -7.86 4.46 -20.69
C GLU A 146 -8.91 4.14 -19.61
N ALA A 147 -8.84 2.93 -19.04
CA ALA A 147 -9.78 2.47 -18.02
C ALA A 147 -9.02 1.89 -16.84
N GLY A 148 -9.50 2.22 -15.64
CA GLY A 148 -8.91 1.79 -14.39
C GLY A 148 -9.74 0.72 -13.68
N GLU A 149 -9.08 0.00 -12.78
CA GLU A 149 -9.71 -0.93 -11.86
C GLU A 149 -9.77 -0.31 -10.47
N PHE A 150 -10.96 -0.17 -9.91
CA PHE A 150 -11.14 0.19 -8.51
C PHE A 150 -11.08 -1.08 -7.67
N ARG A 151 -10.25 -1.09 -6.61
CA ARG A 151 -10.06 -2.22 -5.69
C ARG A 151 -10.56 -1.88 -4.31
N LEU A 152 -11.36 -2.76 -3.73
CA LEU A 152 -11.89 -2.61 -2.39
C LEU A 152 -10.76 -2.79 -1.37
N LEU A 153 -10.59 -1.80 -0.49
CA LEU A 153 -9.52 -1.76 0.51
C LEU A 153 -9.93 -2.40 1.83
N ASN A 154 -11.20 -2.29 2.19
CA ASN A 154 -11.76 -2.80 3.43
C ASN A 154 -13.26 -3.08 3.30
N HIS A 155 -13.78 -3.82 4.27
CA HIS A 155 -15.21 -3.96 4.52
C HIS A 155 -15.49 -3.47 5.94
N GLY A 156 -16.43 -2.55 6.10
CA GLY A 156 -16.79 -1.98 7.39
C GLY A 156 -17.99 -1.04 7.28
N PRO A 157 -18.33 -0.33 8.38
CA PRO A 157 -19.38 0.70 8.38
C PRO A 157 -19.17 1.76 7.31
N VAL A 158 -17.90 2.04 7.00
CA VAL A 158 -17.45 2.78 5.84
C VAL A 158 -16.47 1.90 5.07
N SER A 159 -16.72 1.72 3.77
CA SER A 159 -15.85 0.95 2.89
C SER A 159 -15.13 1.89 1.92
N TYR A 160 -13.92 1.53 1.51
CA TYR A 160 -13.13 2.33 0.59
C TYR A 160 -12.71 1.53 -0.64
N TYR A 161 -12.70 2.18 -1.79
CA TYR A 161 -12.01 1.69 -2.98
C TYR A 161 -10.83 2.61 -3.30
N ALA A 162 -9.74 2.05 -3.83
CA ALA A 162 -8.71 2.83 -4.50
C ALA A 162 -8.69 2.51 -6.00
N LEU A 163 -8.50 3.52 -6.84
CA LEU A 163 -8.14 3.33 -8.23
C LEU A 163 -6.74 2.69 -8.29
N PHE A 164 -6.64 1.51 -8.88
CA PHE A 164 -5.37 0.83 -9.09
C PHE A 164 -4.57 1.55 -10.18
N ILE A 165 -3.41 2.11 -9.81
CA ILE A 165 -2.61 2.95 -10.72
C ILE A 165 -1.78 2.05 -11.64
N GLN A 166 -2.35 1.69 -12.78
CA GLN A 166 -1.69 0.83 -13.78
C GLN A 166 -0.75 1.60 -14.71
N GLY A 167 -0.88 2.92 -14.77
CA GLY A 167 -0.36 3.71 -15.87
C GLY A 167 -0.72 5.19 -15.81
N ARG A 168 -0.26 5.96 -16.81
CA ARG A 168 -0.67 7.34 -17.07
C ARG A 168 -2.15 7.41 -17.50
N PRO A 169 -2.90 8.47 -17.14
CA PRO A 169 -2.43 9.75 -16.59
C PRO A 169 -1.89 9.67 -15.15
N GLY A 170 -2.15 8.56 -14.44
CA GLY A 170 -1.78 8.39 -13.06
C GLY A 170 -2.65 9.29 -12.23
N THR A 171 -3.78 8.75 -11.80
CA THR A 171 -4.68 9.44 -10.88
C THR A 171 -4.68 8.64 -9.60
N ASP A 172 -4.35 9.28 -8.48
CA ASP A 172 -4.58 8.67 -7.16
C ASP A 172 -5.98 9.05 -6.71
N ARG A 173 -6.87 8.06 -6.65
CA ARG A 173 -8.28 8.29 -6.29
C ARG A 173 -8.71 7.26 -5.27
N VAL A 174 -9.25 7.77 -4.16
CA VAL A 174 -9.87 6.97 -3.11
C VAL A 174 -11.35 7.31 -3.04
N LEU A 175 -12.21 6.31 -3.14
CA LEU A 175 -13.66 6.44 -3.00
C LEU A 175 -14.08 6.01 -1.61
N LYS A 176 -15.01 6.74 -0.99
CA LYS A 176 -15.70 6.37 0.24
C LYS A 176 -17.08 5.85 -0.12
N VAL A 177 -17.45 4.72 0.47
CA VAL A 177 -18.75 4.06 0.27
C VAL A 177 -19.43 3.85 1.61
N GLN A 178 -20.63 4.40 1.75
CA GLN A 178 -21.50 4.28 2.91
C GLN A 178 -22.68 3.37 2.57
N HIS A 179 -22.42 2.06 2.60
CA HIS A 179 -23.37 1.03 2.21
C HIS A 179 -23.18 -0.23 3.07
N GLN A 180 -24.27 -0.85 3.52
CA GLN A 180 -24.24 -2.04 4.39
C GLN A 180 -24.36 -3.38 3.64
N GLY A 181 -24.71 -3.35 2.35
CA GLY A 181 -24.79 -4.53 1.51
C GLY A 181 -23.44 -5.02 0.97
N GLN A 182 -23.50 -6.06 0.15
CA GLN A 182 -22.30 -6.66 -0.43
C GLN A 182 -21.72 -5.76 -1.53
N LEU A 183 -20.44 -5.43 -1.39
CA LEU A 183 -19.67 -4.69 -2.37
C LEU A 183 -18.75 -5.65 -3.16
N PRO A 184 -18.60 -5.48 -4.48
CA PRO A 184 -17.65 -6.28 -5.26
C PRO A 184 -16.21 -5.99 -4.81
N LYS A 185 -15.32 -6.97 -4.88
CA LYS A 185 -13.90 -6.77 -4.49
C LYS A 185 -13.18 -5.81 -5.43
N HIS A 186 -13.60 -5.74 -6.67
CA HIS A 186 -13.10 -4.81 -7.67
C HIS A 186 -14.14 -4.57 -8.75
N PHE A 187 -14.03 -3.45 -9.45
CA PHE A 187 -14.82 -3.13 -10.63
C PHE A 187 -14.01 -2.22 -11.57
N ARG A 188 -14.40 -2.15 -12.84
CA ARG A 188 -13.73 -1.32 -13.85
C ARG A 188 -14.61 -0.16 -14.25
N ALA A 189 -14.01 1.00 -14.48
CA ALA A 189 -14.67 2.19 -14.98
C ALA A 189 -13.67 3.07 -15.74
N ALA A 190 -14.16 4.05 -16.50
CA ALA A 190 -13.31 5.10 -17.06
C ALA A 190 -12.69 5.91 -15.91
N ILE A 191 -11.43 6.32 -16.05
CA ILE A 191 -10.67 6.97 -14.97
C ILE A 191 -11.33 8.28 -14.51
N ASP A 192 -11.95 9.00 -15.46
CA ASP A 192 -12.64 10.27 -15.30
C ASP A 192 -14.13 10.14 -14.93
N SER A 193 -14.60 8.93 -14.63
CA SER A 193 -16.00 8.70 -14.22
C SER A 193 -16.37 9.54 -12.99
N THR A 194 -17.51 10.21 -13.05
CA THR A 194 -18.08 10.95 -11.92
C THR A 194 -18.54 10.01 -10.79
N ASP A 195 -18.70 10.54 -9.57
CA ASP A 195 -19.20 9.75 -8.43
C ASP A 195 -20.59 9.15 -8.72
N ALA A 196 -21.46 9.87 -9.43
CA ALA A 196 -22.78 9.38 -9.83
C ALA A 196 -22.70 8.16 -10.77
N GLN A 197 -21.82 8.22 -11.78
CA GLN A 197 -21.60 7.10 -12.70
C GLN A 197 -21.02 5.87 -11.98
N LEU A 198 -20.10 6.09 -11.04
CA LEU A 198 -19.53 5.03 -10.22
C LEU A 198 -20.55 4.42 -9.26
N ALA A 199 -21.42 5.24 -8.66
CA ALA A 199 -22.52 4.79 -7.82
C ALA A 199 -23.51 3.93 -8.60
N GLU A 200 -23.90 4.37 -9.80
CA GLU A 200 -24.80 3.63 -10.71
C GLU A 200 -24.24 2.25 -11.07
N LEU A 201 -22.94 2.17 -11.43
CA LEU A 201 -22.26 0.90 -11.73
C LEU A 201 -22.30 -0.09 -10.55
N LEU A 202 -22.33 0.41 -9.33
CA LEU A 202 -22.38 -0.39 -8.10
C LEU A 202 -23.80 -0.62 -7.59
N GLY A 203 -24.83 -0.07 -8.25
CA GLY A 203 -26.21 -0.13 -7.78
C GLY A 203 -26.43 0.62 -6.46
N LEU A 204 -25.67 1.70 -6.24
CA LEU A 204 -25.74 2.53 -5.04
C LEU A 204 -26.63 3.75 -5.27
N SER A 205 -27.34 4.17 -4.23
CA SER A 205 -28.11 5.42 -4.24
C SER A 205 -27.21 6.66 -4.18
N ASP A 206 -27.75 7.80 -4.60
CA ASP A 206 -27.09 9.10 -4.51
C ASP A 206 -26.52 9.36 -3.10
N GLY A 207 -25.27 9.81 -3.05
CA GLY A 207 -24.55 10.11 -1.82
C GLY A 207 -23.98 8.91 -1.07
N GLN A 208 -24.28 7.66 -1.48
CA GLN A 208 -23.65 6.48 -0.87
C GLN A 208 -22.22 6.24 -1.34
N LEU A 209 -21.81 6.88 -2.44
CA LEU A 209 -20.44 6.87 -2.93
C LEU A 209 -19.99 8.31 -3.16
N THR A 210 -18.81 8.64 -2.63
CA THR A 210 -18.15 9.93 -2.86
C THR A 210 -16.66 9.75 -3.08
N THR A 211 -16.05 10.63 -3.86
CA THR A 211 -14.59 10.74 -3.93
C THR A 211 -14.09 11.32 -2.62
N HIS A 212 -13.34 10.52 -1.87
CA HIS A 212 -12.70 10.94 -0.62
C HIS A 212 -11.40 11.69 -0.89
N TYR A 213 -10.65 11.26 -1.89
CA TYR A 213 -9.41 11.88 -2.31
C TYR A 213 -9.21 11.72 -3.81
N LEU A 214 -8.66 12.77 -4.43
CA LEU A 214 -8.30 12.80 -5.84
C LEU A 214 -7.04 13.64 -6.01
N GLU A 215 -6.01 13.03 -6.59
CA GLU A 215 -4.79 13.69 -7.04
C GLU A 215 -4.53 13.35 -8.50
N THR A 216 -4.34 14.39 -9.30
CA THR A 216 -4.17 14.32 -10.76
C THR A 216 -2.93 15.06 -11.25
N GLY A 217 -2.37 15.96 -10.43
CA GLY A 217 -1.30 16.88 -10.84
C GLY A 217 0.08 16.48 -10.31
N ASP A 218 0.12 15.83 -9.14
CA ASP A 218 1.37 15.63 -8.41
C ASP A 218 2.06 14.29 -8.68
N LEU A 219 1.51 13.46 -9.57
CA LEU A 219 2.12 12.18 -9.93
C LEU A 219 3.32 12.31 -10.89
N GLN A 220 3.76 13.53 -11.22
CA GLN A 220 4.80 13.81 -12.22
C GLN A 220 6.15 13.19 -11.87
#